data_AF-A0A4U9TIU4-F1
#
_entry.id   AF-A0A4U9TIU4-F1
#
_cell.length_a   1.000
_cell.length_b   1.000
_cell.length_c   1.000
_cell.angle_alpha   90.00
_cell.angle_beta   90.00
_cell.angle_gamma   90.00
#
_symmetry.space_group_name_H-M   'P 1'
#
loop_
_entity.id
_entity.type
_entity.pdbx_description
1 polymer ?
#
loop_
_entity_poly.entity_id
_entity_poly.type
_entity_poly.pdbx_seq_one_letter_code
_entity_poly.pdbx_strand_id
1 'polypeptide(L)' 'MQKKLDSLLAAAGISLPDQQKQQLLGYVAMLDKWNKAYNLTSVRDPQQMLVRHIMDSIVVNAHLTGSRFY' A
#
# COMPACT_ATOMS: atom_id res chain seq x y z
N MET A 1 10.63 4.37 4.51
CA MET A 1 9.44 3.64 4.00
C MET A 1 9.79 2.61 2.93
N GLN A 2 10.64 2.91 1.95
CA GLN A 2 10.99 1.96 0.88
C GLN A 2 11.53 0.62 1.40
N LYS A 3 12.54 0.61 2.27
CA LYS A 3 13.05 -0.63 2.92
C LYS A 3 11.95 -1.47 3.60
N LYS A 4 10.95 -0.81 4.19
CA LYS A 4 9.82 -1.47 4.85
C LYS A 4 8.88 -2.10 3.82
N LEU A 5 8.58 -1.38 2.74
CA LEU A 5 7.80 -1.92 1.62
C LEU A 5 8.49 -3.15 1.01
N ASP A 6 9.80 -3.06 0.71
CA ASP A 6 10.55 -4.18 0.14
C ASP A 6 10.55 -5.41 1.06
N SER A 7 10.73 -5.21 2.37
CA SER A 7 10.66 -6.30 3.35
C SER A 7 9.28 -6.95 3.41
N LEU A 8 8.20 -6.16 3.32
CA LEU A 8 6.82 -6.65 3.38
C LEU A 8 6.43 -7.40 2.10
N LEU A 9 6.84 -6.88 0.95
CA LEU A 9 6.66 -7.55 -0.35
C LEU A 9 7.40 -8.90 -0.38
N ALA A 10 8.65 -8.92 0.09
CA ALA A 10 9.42 -10.16 0.20
C ALA A 10 8.77 -11.18 1.15
N ALA A 11 8.28 -10.74 2.31
CA ALA A 11 7.58 -11.60 3.27
C ALA A 11 6.26 -12.18 2.70
N ALA A 12 5.58 -11.43 1.84
CA ALA A 12 4.37 -11.87 1.15
C ALA A 12 4.65 -12.68 -0.13
N GLY A 13 5.91 -12.81 -0.55
CA GLY A 13 6.28 -13.48 -1.81
C GLY A 13 5.87 -12.70 -3.06
N ILE A 14 5.66 -11.37 -2.95
CA ILE A 14 5.16 -10.52 -4.02
C ILE A 14 6.34 -9.74 -4.62
N SER A 15 6.49 -9.79 -5.95
CA SER A 15 7.48 -9.00 -6.67
C SER A 15 6.79 -7.90 -7.47
N LEU A 16 7.26 -6.66 -7.33
CA LEU A 16 6.77 -5.50 -8.07
C LEU A 16 7.96 -4.77 -8.71
N PRO A 17 7.81 -4.23 -9.94
CA PRO A 17 8.79 -3.31 -10.53
C PRO A 17 9.00 -2.08 -9.64
N ASP A 18 10.20 -1.50 -9.67
CA ASP A 18 10.55 -0.35 -8.85
C ASP A 18 9.63 0.86 -9.10
N GLN A 19 9.17 1.03 -10.35
CA GLN A 19 8.19 2.06 -10.70
C GLN A 19 6.88 1.91 -9.89
N GLN A 20 6.36 0.69 -9.76
CA GLN A 20 5.15 0.43 -8.97
C GLN A 20 5.39 0.69 -7.49
N LYS A 21 6.55 0.29 -6.96
CA LYS A 21 6.91 0.60 -5.57
C LYS A 21 6.93 2.12 -5.32
N GLN A 22 7.51 2.89 -6.23
CA GLN A 22 7.53 4.35 -6.14
C GLN A 22 6.11 4.95 -6.20
N GLN A 23 5.24 4.43 -7.08
CA GLN A 23 3.85 4.85 -7.15
C GLN A 23 3.10 4.59 -5.83
N LEU A 24 3.29 3.42 -5.21
CA LEU A 24 2.67 3.08 -3.92
C LEU A 24 3.15 4.01 -2.79
N LEU A 25 4.46 4.27 -2.73
CA LEU A 25 5.04 5.21 -1.75
C LEU A 25 4.53 6.63 -1.97
N GLY A 26 4.42 7.07 -3.23
CA GLY A 26 3.87 8.38 -3.59
C GLY A 26 2.39 8.50 -3.23
N TYR A 27 1.62 7.44 -3.44
CA TYR A 27 0.22 7.38 -3.03
C TYR A 27 0.06 7.53 -1.51
N VAL A 28 0.86 6.80 -0.71
CA VAL A 28 0.84 6.93 0.76
C VAL A 28 1.23 8.35 1.20
N ALA A 29 2.21 8.97 0.55
CA ALA A 29 2.60 10.35 0.85
C ALA A 29 1.48 11.36 0.53
N MET A 30 0.77 11.15 -0.58
CA MET A 30 -0.39 11.96 -0.95
C MET A 30 -1.54 11.76 0.03
N LEU A 31 -1.79 10.52 0.44
CA LEU A 31 -2.80 10.19 1.43
C LEU A 31 -2.49 10.87 2.77
N ASP A 32 -1.26 10.79 3.28
CA ASP A 32 -0.86 11.49 4.52
C ASP A 32 -1.03 13.01 4.40
N LYS A 33 -0.62 13.59 3.27
CA LYS A 33 -0.77 15.03 3.02
C LYS A 33 -2.24 15.45 3.10
N TRP A 34 -3.12 14.76 2.40
CA TRP A 34 -4.54 15.11 2.37
C TRP A 34 -5.26 14.70 3.64
N ASN A 35 -4.82 13.67 4.36
CA ASN A 35 -5.42 13.25 5.62
C ASN A 35 -5.33 14.33 6.71
N LYS A 36 -4.35 15.23 6.59
CA LYS A 36 -4.19 16.40 7.47
C LYS A 36 -5.22 17.50 7.20
N ALA A 37 -5.64 17.65 5.94
CA ALA A 37 -6.62 18.66 5.53
C ALA A 37 -8.06 18.14 5.65
N TYR A 38 -8.26 16.87 5.31
CA TYR A 38 -9.55 16.18 5.32
C TYR A 38 -9.31 14.81 5.97
N ASN A 39 -10.06 14.45 7.01
CA ASN A 39 -9.86 13.21 7.75
C ASN A 39 -10.29 11.97 6.92
N LEU A 40 -9.50 11.63 5.89
CA LEU A 40 -9.74 10.57 4.91
C LEU A 40 -9.63 9.17 5.51
N THR A 41 -8.80 9.00 6.54
CA THR A 41 -8.64 7.74 7.25
C THR A 41 -8.27 7.99 8.71
N SER A 42 -8.75 7.11 9.60
CA SER A 42 -8.42 7.12 11.02
C SER A 42 -6.93 6.86 11.30
N VAL A 43 -6.21 6.23 10.35
CA VAL A 43 -4.76 5.97 10.46
C VAL A 43 -4.00 7.24 10.13
N ARG A 44 -3.10 7.69 11.02
CA ARG A 44 -2.32 8.93 10.82
C ARG A 44 -0.83 8.73 10.58
N ASP A 45 -0.30 7.56 10.90
CA ASP A 45 1.10 7.22 10.66
C ASP A 45 1.27 6.69 9.22
N PRO A 46 2.08 7.36 8.36
CA PRO A 46 2.35 6.89 7.00
C PRO A 46 2.86 5.45 6.93
N GLN A 47 3.62 5.00 7.94
CA GLN A 47 4.07 3.62 7.99
C GLN A 47 2.97 2.61 8.27
N GLN A 48 1.92 3.02 9.00
CA GLN A 48 0.74 2.19 9.23
C GLN A 48 -0.22 2.26 8.05
N MET A 49 -0.34 3.42 7.38
CA MET A 49 -1.08 3.54 6.13
C MET A 49 -0.53 2.60 5.06
N LEU A 50 0.79 2.52 4.91
CA LEU A 50 1.45 1.60 3.99
C LEU A 50 1.05 0.13 4.25
N VAL A 51 0.94 -0.29 5.51
CA VAL A 51 0.56 -1.67 5.82
C VAL A 51 -0.94 -1.87 5.59
N ARG A 52 -1.78 -1.06 6.24
CA ARG A 52 -3.24 -1.25 6.28
C ARG A 52 -3.97 -0.94 4.99
N HIS A 53 -3.44 -0.01 4.18
CA HIS A 53 -4.09 0.39 2.92
C HIS A 53 -3.44 -0.23 1.69
N ILE A 54 -2.13 -0.47 1.73
CA ILE A 54 -1.40 -1.01 0.57
C ILE A 54 -1.19 -2.52 0.70
N MET A 55 -0.52 -2.99 1.75
CA MET A 55 -0.22 -4.43 1.86
C MET A 55 -1.50 -5.27 1.97
N ASP A 56 -2.45 -4.88 2.81
CA ASP A 56 -3.71 -5.61 2.96
C ASP A 56 -4.45 -5.73 1.61
N SER A 57 -4.43 -4.67 0.79
CA SER A 57 -5.03 -4.67 -0.54
C SER A 57 -4.27 -5.55 -1.55
N ILE A 58 -2.94 -5.51 -1.57
CA ILE A 58 -2.11 -6.25 -2.55
C ILE A 58 -2.06 -7.75 -2.24
N VAL A 59 -2.01 -8.14 -0.96
CA VAL A 59 -1.97 -9.56 -0.56
C VAL A 59 -3.25 -10.28 -0.97
N VAL A 60 -4.40 -9.61 -0.91
CA VAL A 60 -5.67 -10.18 -1.36
C VAL A 60 -5.61 -10.53 -2.85
N ASN A 61 -4.93 -9.72 -3.68
CA ASN A 61 -4.82 -9.98 -5.12
C ASN A 61 -4.20 -11.35 -5.45
N ALA A 62 -3.29 -11.88 -4.62
CA ALA A 62 -2.70 -13.20 -4.83
C ALA A 62 -3.73 -14.35 -4.69
N HIS A 63 -4.84 -14.10 -4.00
CA HIS A 63 -5.91 -15.05 -3.75
C HIS A 63 -7.17 -14.79 -4.59
N LEU A 64 -7.17 -13.71 -5.37
CA LEU A 64 -8.28 -13.34 -6.24
C LEU A 64 -8.20 -14.10 -7.58
N THR A 65 -8.91 -15.22 -7.67
CA THR A 65 -9.15 -15.91 -8.94
C THR A 65 -10.42 -15.36 -9.61
N GLY A 66 -10.25 -14.48 -10.59
CA GLY A 66 -11.34 -13.90 -11.37
C GLY A 66 -10.93 -12.60 -12.04
N SER A 67 -11.60 -12.23 -13.13
CA SER A 67 -11.35 -10.98 -13.88
C SER A 67 -12.38 -9.88 -13.57
N ARG A 68 -13.35 -10.16 -12.69
CA ARG A 68 -14.41 -9.22 -12.32
C ARG A 68 -14.92 -9.53 -10.91
N PHE A 69 -14.73 -8.59 -9.99
CA PHE A 69 -15.22 -8.65 -8.61
C PHE A 69 -16.32 -7.57 -8.49
N TYR A 70 -17.56 -8.01 -8.26
CA TYR A 70 -18.74 -7.14 -8.13
C TYR A 70 -19.07 -6.88 -6.67
#